data_AF-A0AAU9UG91-F1
#
_entry.id   AF-A0AAU9UG91-F1
#
_cell.length_a   1.000
_cell.length_b   1.000
_cell.length_c   1.000
_cell.angle_alpha   90.00
_cell.angle_beta   90.00
_cell.angle_gamma   90.00
#
_symmetry.space_group_name_H-M   'P 1'
#
loop_
_entity.id
_entity.type
_entity.pdbx_description
1 polymer ?
#
loop_
_entity_poly.entity_id
_entity_poly.type
_entity_poly.pdbx_seq_one_letter_code
_entity_poly.pdbx_strand_id
1 'polypeptide(L)'
;MTKLMGQCQQVEGVEAKDEYRRESWRERGAGAAHERLKAGGAHAGLLGGSPLSLLQGIIPGTKWCGTGDIAADYHDLGADRALDRCCRTHDLCPSKVRAFSRRYNLTNNSIYSKSHCTCDDMLFDCLKATNTSAAQLMGHIYFNIVQVPCLQDLSTGRHFREARLGF
;
A
#
# COMPACT_ATOMS: atom_id res chain seq x y z
N MET A 1 13.33 14.37 -10.61
CA MET A 1 14.02 13.10 -10.26
C MET A 1 14.84 13.20 -8.96
N THR A 2 15.06 14.39 -8.41
CA THR A 2 15.88 14.62 -7.20
C THR A 2 15.19 14.33 -5.86
N LYS A 3 13.84 14.28 -5.79
CA LYS A 3 13.13 14.06 -4.52
C LYS A 3 13.14 12.61 -4.02
N LEU A 4 13.31 11.63 -4.92
CA LEU A 4 13.30 10.20 -4.58
C LEU A 4 14.65 9.72 -4.01
N MET A 5 15.76 10.28 -4.49
CA MET A 5 17.10 9.78 -4.13
C MET A 5 17.49 10.07 -2.68
N GLY A 6 16.93 11.12 -2.05
CA GLY A 6 17.19 11.44 -0.64
C GLY A 6 16.45 10.56 0.39
N GLN A 7 15.46 9.78 -0.04
CA GLN A 7 14.62 8.97 0.85
C GLN A 7 15.10 7.51 0.97
N CYS A 8 15.90 7.02 0.00
CA CYS A 8 16.45 5.66 0.03
C CYS A 8 17.45 5.44 1.18
N GLN A 9 18.09 6.49 1.69
CA GLN A 9 19.09 6.36 2.77
C GLN A 9 18.45 6.31 4.17
N GLN A 10 17.15 6.61 4.28
CA GLN A 10 16.42 6.60 5.56
C GLN A 10 15.66 5.28 5.81
N VAL A 11 15.50 4.41 4.79
CA VAL A 11 14.73 3.15 4.92
C VAL A 11 15.48 2.06 5.68
N GLU A 12 16.79 1.90 5.45
CA GLU A 12 17.60 0.84 6.08
C GLU A 12 17.61 0.94 7.62
N GLY A 13 17.58 2.16 8.17
CA GLY A 13 17.61 2.39 9.61
C GLY A 13 16.27 2.26 10.35
N VAL A 14 15.15 2.24 9.63
CA VAL A 14 13.79 2.18 10.23
C VAL A 14 13.28 0.74 10.31
N GLU A 15 13.58 -0.09 9.31
CA GLU A 15 13.15 -1.49 9.29
C GLU A 15 13.79 -2.31 10.43
N ALA A 16 15.09 -2.10 10.70
CA ALA A 16 15.79 -2.73 11.81
C ALA A 16 15.24 -2.32 13.20
N LYS A 17 14.69 -1.10 13.33
CA LYS A 17 14.09 -0.63 14.60
C LYS A 17 12.71 -1.25 14.85
N ASP A 18 11.94 -1.53 13.81
CA ASP A 18 10.63 -2.16 13.95
C ASP A 18 10.74 -3.64 14.34
N GLU A 19 11.78 -4.34 13.87
CA GLU A 19 12.08 -5.73 14.25
C GLU A 19 12.51 -5.85 15.71
N TYR A 20 13.45 -4.99 16.16
CA TYR A 20 13.87 -4.91 17.58
C TYR A 20 12.70 -4.56 18.52
N ARG A 21 11.81 -3.67 18.10
CA ARG A 21 10.61 -3.32 18.89
C ARG A 21 9.68 -4.52 19.03
N ARG A 22 9.55 -5.39 18.01
CA ARG A 22 8.68 -6.59 18.01
C ARG A 22 9.10 -7.61 19.08
N GLU A 23 10.39 -7.78 19.31
CA GLU A 23 10.92 -8.66 20.37
C GLU A 23 10.65 -8.09 21.78
N SER A 24 10.81 -6.77 21.96
CA SER A 24 10.54 -6.13 23.25
C SER A 24 9.06 -6.12 23.69
N TRP A 25 8.08 -6.32 22.77
CA TRP A 25 6.65 -6.36 23.13
C TRP A 25 6.22 -7.67 23.79
N ARG A 26 7.00 -8.76 23.66
CA ARG A 26 6.67 -10.05 24.31
C ARG A 26 6.83 -10.04 25.83
N GLU A 27 7.57 -9.09 26.40
CA GLU A 27 7.93 -9.10 27.83
C GLU A 27 7.16 -8.09 28.71
N ARG A 28 6.33 -7.19 28.16
CA ARG A 28 5.68 -6.13 28.96
C ARG A 28 4.19 -5.98 28.67
N GLY A 29 3.41 -7.00 29.03
CA GLY A 29 1.95 -6.96 29.01
C GLY A 29 1.37 -6.45 30.34
N ALA A 30 0.93 -5.19 30.38
CA ALA A 30 -0.20 -4.67 31.19
C ALA A 30 -0.31 -3.12 31.20
N GLY A 31 0.79 -2.38 30.93
CA GLY A 31 0.81 -0.91 31.09
C GLY A 31 0.57 -0.06 29.83
N ALA A 32 0.60 -0.67 28.63
CA ALA A 32 0.73 0.08 27.36
C ALA A 32 -0.58 0.63 26.75
N ALA A 33 -1.74 0.34 27.36
CA ALA A 33 -3.03 0.77 26.81
C ALA A 33 -3.27 2.28 26.99
N HIS A 34 -2.79 2.89 28.08
CA HIS A 34 -3.06 4.29 28.40
C HIS A 34 -2.19 5.27 27.57
N GLU A 35 -0.95 4.91 27.27
CA GLU A 35 -0.02 5.73 26.45
C GLU A 35 -0.41 5.76 24.96
N ARG A 36 -1.03 4.69 24.43
CA ARG A 36 -1.49 4.64 23.04
C ARG A 36 -2.62 5.63 22.72
N LEU A 37 -3.38 6.06 23.72
CA LEU A 37 -4.42 7.08 23.55
C LEU A 37 -3.83 8.50 23.40
N LYS A 38 -2.65 8.77 23.97
CA LYS A 38 -1.99 10.09 23.85
C LYS A 38 -1.10 10.23 22.61
N ALA A 39 -0.60 9.12 22.06
CA ALA A 39 0.19 9.11 20.83
C ALA A 39 -0.67 9.21 19.54
N GLY A 40 -2.00 9.17 19.67
CA GLY A 40 -2.93 9.41 18.57
C GLY A 40 -2.98 10.89 18.21
N GLY A 41 -2.16 11.32 17.25
CA GLY A 41 -2.40 12.57 16.52
C GLY A 41 -3.84 12.61 15.96
N ALA A 42 -4.35 13.81 15.68
CA ALA A 42 -5.74 14.20 15.46
C ALA A 42 -6.58 13.45 14.38
N HIS A 43 -6.18 12.27 13.93
CA HIS A 43 -6.88 11.45 12.93
C HIS A 43 -7.31 10.06 13.43
N ALA A 44 -7.14 9.75 14.72
CA ALA A 44 -7.52 8.46 15.30
C ALA A 44 -9.03 8.35 15.67
N GLY A 45 -9.91 8.98 14.89
CA GLY A 45 -11.36 8.87 15.05
C GLY A 45 -12.00 8.22 13.83
N LEU A 46 -13.05 7.43 14.03
CA LEU A 46 -13.85 6.76 13.00
C LEU A 46 -14.46 7.75 11.95
N LEU A 47 -14.40 9.05 12.23
CA LEU A 47 -14.89 10.16 11.40
C LEU A 47 -13.82 11.23 11.11
N GLY A 48 -12.54 10.95 11.38
CA GLY A 48 -11.43 11.91 11.29
C GLY A 48 -10.71 11.98 9.94
N GLY A 49 -11.25 11.32 8.91
CA GLY A 49 -10.74 11.40 7.53
C GLY A 49 -11.35 12.59 6.80
N SER A 50 -10.55 13.29 5.99
CA SER A 50 -11.11 14.27 5.05
C SER A 50 -12.14 13.58 4.15
N PRO A 51 -13.27 14.21 3.80
CA PRO A 51 -14.27 13.61 2.91
C PRO A 51 -13.70 13.21 1.53
N LEU A 52 -12.56 13.78 1.14
CA LEU A 52 -11.78 13.37 -0.04
C LEU A 52 -11.22 11.94 0.06
N SER A 53 -10.91 11.44 1.26
CA SER A 53 -10.43 10.07 1.46
C SER A 53 -11.49 9.01 1.12
N LEU A 54 -12.77 9.33 1.32
CA LEU A 54 -13.88 8.46 0.91
C LEU A 54 -14.02 8.42 -0.61
N LEU A 55 -13.77 9.54 -1.29
CA LEU A 55 -13.78 9.59 -2.75
C LEU A 55 -12.62 8.81 -3.38
N GLN A 56 -11.46 8.73 -2.69
CA GLN A 56 -10.30 7.94 -3.10
C GLN A 56 -10.39 6.46 -2.68
N GLY A 57 -11.41 6.08 -1.90
CA GLY A 57 -11.60 4.71 -1.44
C GLY A 57 -10.47 4.20 -0.54
N ILE A 58 -9.86 5.07 0.26
CA ILE A 58 -8.78 4.67 1.18
C ILE A 58 -9.33 3.78 2.29
N ILE A 59 -8.71 2.62 2.52
CA ILE A 59 -9.09 1.72 3.62
C ILE A 59 -8.88 2.44 4.97
N PRO A 60 -9.88 2.45 5.86
CA PRO A 60 -9.75 3.05 7.18
C PRO A 60 -8.53 2.53 7.95
N GLY A 61 -7.76 3.44 8.54
CA GLY A 61 -6.53 3.10 9.26
C GLY A 61 -5.29 2.93 8.38
N THR A 62 -5.40 3.18 7.07
CA THR A 62 -4.29 3.19 6.10
C THR A 62 -4.17 4.57 5.44
N LYS A 63 -3.07 4.81 4.71
CA LYS A 63 -2.86 6.02 3.90
C LYS A 63 -2.55 5.73 2.44
N TRP A 64 -2.15 4.50 2.13
CA TRP A 64 -1.70 4.06 0.81
C TRP A 64 -2.64 3.02 0.16
N CYS A 65 -3.61 2.47 0.90
CA CYS A 65 -4.49 1.43 0.37
C CYS A 65 -5.76 2.03 -0.25
N GLY A 66 -5.70 2.48 -1.50
CA GLY A 66 -6.87 2.93 -2.27
C GLY A 66 -6.50 3.35 -3.70
N THR A 67 -7.29 4.26 -4.29
CA THR A 67 -7.00 4.81 -5.62
C THR A 67 -5.95 5.94 -5.49
N GLY A 68 -4.69 5.52 -5.32
CA GLY A 68 -3.58 6.37 -4.90
C GLY A 68 -3.48 6.47 -3.38
N ASP A 69 -2.74 7.46 -2.90
CA ASP A 69 -2.46 7.66 -1.48
C ASP A 69 -2.88 9.05 -0.97
N ILE A 70 -3.01 9.16 0.35
CA ILE A 70 -3.19 10.41 1.10
C ILE A 70 -1.99 10.69 2.01
N ALA A 71 -0.85 10.04 1.75
CA ALA A 71 0.33 10.13 2.58
C ALA A 71 1.07 11.44 2.32
N ALA A 72 1.56 12.10 3.37
CA ALA A 72 2.37 13.31 3.21
C ALA A 72 3.75 13.02 2.60
N ASP A 73 4.32 11.86 2.95
CA ASP A 73 5.61 11.37 2.47
C ASP A 73 5.71 9.85 2.61
N TYR A 74 6.84 9.29 2.15
CA TYR A 74 7.11 7.85 2.17
C TYR A 74 6.93 7.18 3.54
N HIS A 75 7.28 7.85 4.63
CA HIS A 75 7.24 7.30 5.99
C HIS A 75 5.88 7.51 6.67
N ASP A 76 5.01 8.31 6.08
CA ASP A 76 3.67 8.57 6.58
C ASP A 76 2.75 7.36 6.36
N LEU A 77 2.65 6.54 7.40
CA LEU A 77 1.81 5.34 7.43
C LEU A 77 0.65 5.54 8.41
N GLY A 78 -0.48 4.91 8.11
CA GLY A 78 -1.64 4.81 8.97
C GLY A 78 -1.43 3.90 10.19
N ALA A 79 -2.51 3.70 10.93
CA ALA A 79 -2.52 2.86 12.14
C ALA A 79 -2.23 1.38 11.83
N ASP A 80 -2.75 0.83 10.73
CA ASP A 80 -2.42 -0.52 10.26
C ASP A 80 -1.15 -0.48 9.39
N ARG A 81 0.00 -0.25 10.04
CA ARG A 81 1.29 -0.08 9.35
C ARG A 81 1.69 -1.29 8.50
N ALA A 82 1.24 -2.50 8.84
CA ALA A 82 1.61 -3.71 8.11
C ALA A 82 0.89 -3.76 6.75
N LEU A 83 -0.44 -3.60 6.77
CA LEU A 83 -1.24 -3.47 5.55
C LEU A 83 -0.79 -2.28 4.70
N ASP A 84 -0.59 -1.14 5.34
CA ASP A 84 -0.27 0.11 4.64
C ASP A 84 1.09 0.05 3.93
N ARG A 85 2.05 -0.72 4.47
CA ARG A 85 3.33 -1.00 3.78
C ARG A 85 3.16 -1.83 2.52
N CYS A 86 2.25 -2.82 2.53
CA CYS A 86 1.96 -3.61 1.34
C CYS A 86 1.47 -2.69 0.21
N CYS A 87 0.49 -1.83 0.53
CA CYS A 87 -0.08 -0.89 -0.44
C CYS A 87 0.94 0.18 -0.88
N ARG A 88 1.71 0.76 0.04
CA ARG A 88 2.78 1.72 -0.31
C ARG A 88 3.78 1.14 -1.31
N THR A 89 4.21 -0.11 -1.07
CA THR A 89 5.17 -0.80 -1.94
C THR A 89 4.59 -0.98 -3.33
N HIS A 90 3.32 -1.37 -3.41
CA HIS A 90 2.59 -1.50 -4.68
C HIS A 90 2.38 -0.15 -5.39
N ASP A 91 2.00 0.89 -4.65
CA ASP A 91 1.79 2.23 -5.18
C ASP A 91 3.08 2.83 -5.74
N LEU A 92 4.23 2.53 -5.14
CA LEU A 92 5.53 2.99 -5.61
C LEU A 92 6.16 2.08 -6.68
N CYS A 93 5.41 1.16 -7.27
CA CYS A 93 5.88 0.29 -8.34
C CYS A 93 6.59 1.10 -9.46
N PRO A 94 7.88 0.80 -9.78
CA PRO A 94 8.65 1.58 -10.75
C PRO A 94 8.04 1.58 -12.16
N SER A 95 7.37 0.47 -12.48
CA SER A 95 6.73 0.26 -13.75
C SER A 95 5.22 0.18 -13.61
N LYS A 96 4.55 1.29 -13.95
CA LYS A 96 3.09 1.39 -13.99
C LYS A 96 2.63 2.36 -15.07
N VAL A 97 1.40 2.16 -15.54
CA VAL A 97 0.69 3.08 -16.43
C VAL A 97 -0.45 3.70 -15.63
N ARG A 98 -0.42 5.02 -15.40
CA ARG A 98 -1.44 5.72 -14.60
C ARG A 98 -2.80 5.68 -15.30
N ALA A 99 -3.86 5.87 -14.54
CA ALA A 99 -5.21 6.08 -15.07
C ALA A 99 -5.21 7.16 -16.15
N PHE A 100 -5.97 6.95 -17.22
CA PHE A 100 -6.11 7.88 -18.36
C PHE A 100 -4.79 8.39 -18.96
N SER A 101 -3.75 7.58 -18.93
CA SER A 101 -2.42 7.97 -19.42
C SER A 101 -1.85 6.97 -20.43
N ARG A 102 -0.86 7.43 -21.21
CA ARG A 102 -0.11 6.59 -22.13
C ARG A 102 1.34 6.45 -21.66
N ARG A 103 1.84 5.22 -21.60
CA ARG A 103 3.25 4.88 -21.29
C ARG A 103 3.60 3.54 -21.90
N TYR A 104 4.85 3.33 -22.28
CA TYR A 104 5.32 2.07 -22.91
C TYR A 104 4.55 1.71 -24.20
N ASN A 105 4.10 2.71 -24.95
CA ASN A 105 3.22 2.56 -26.11
C ASN A 105 1.84 1.92 -25.79
N LEU A 106 1.46 1.83 -24.52
CA LEU A 106 0.15 1.36 -24.07
C LEU A 106 -0.68 2.53 -23.56
N THR A 107 -1.97 2.53 -23.88
CA THR A 107 -2.94 3.50 -23.36
C THR A 107 -3.77 2.83 -22.27
N ASN A 108 -3.76 3.41 -21.08
CA ASN A 108 -4.63 2.96 -19.99
C ASN A 108 -5.89 3.84 -19.94
N ASN A 109 -7.00 3.35 -20.48
CA ASN A 109 -8.29 4.04 -20.45
C ASN A 109 -9.10 3.78 -19.16
N SER A 110 -8.55 3.04 -18.21
CA SER A 110 -9.22 2.72 -16.94
C SER A 110 -9.05 3.87 -15.93
N ILE A 111 -10.00 3.96 -14.98
CA ILE A 111 -9.97 4.92 -13.84
C ILE A 111 -8.89 4.60 -12.80
N TYR A 112 -8.25 3.44 -12.90
CA TYR A 112 -7.21 2.96 -11.98
C TYR A 112 -5.86 2.81 -12.68
N SER A 113 -4.79 2.87 -11.90
CA SER A 113 -3.43 2.61 -12.39
C SER A 113 -3.20 1.12 -12.59
N LYS A 114 -2.43 0.76 -13.62
CA LYS A 114 -2.01 -0.63 -13.90
C LYS A 114 -0.52 -0.77 -13.60
N SER A 115 -0.19 -1.49 -12.55
CA SER A 115 1.19 -1.75 -12.10
C SER A 115 1.80 -2.96 -12.82
N HIS A 116 3.08 -3.22 -12.62
CA HIS A 116 3.74 -4.41 -13.15
C HIS A 116 3.24 -5.67 -12.44
N CYS A 117 3.11 -6.79 -13.16
CA CYS A 117 2.59 -8.03 -12.59
C CYS A 117 3.40 -8.51 -11.37
N THR A 118 4.73 -8.31 -11.36
CA THR A 118 5.56 -8.59 -10.18
C THR A 118 5.18 -7.76 -8.95
N CYS A 119 4.80 -6.49 -9.14
CA CYS A 119 4.33 -5.65 -8.03
C CYS A 119 2.99 -6.16 -7.49
N ASP A 120 2.10 -6.63 -8.36
CA ASP A 120 0.83 -7.23 -7.97
C ASP A 120 1.03 -8.57 -7.25
N ASP A 121 1.98 -9.40 -7.70
CA ASP A 121 2.35 -10.64 -7.02
C ASP A 121 2.90 -10.38 -5.61
N MET A 122 3.79 -9.39 -5.48
CA MET A 122 4.31 -8.96 -4.18
C MET A 122 3.21 -8.42 -3.26
N LEU A 123 2.25 -7.67 -3.81
CA LEU A 123 1.09 -7.19 -3.06
C LEU A 123 0.25 -8.38 -2.56
N PHE A 124 -0.03 -9.36 -3.43
CA PHE A 124 -0.78 -10.56 -3.07
C PHE A 124 -0.13 -11.28 -1.88
N ASP A 125 1.16 -11.58 -1.99
CA ASP A 125 1.89 -12.33 -0.96
C ASP A 125 2.00 -11.53 0.35
N CYS A 126 2.20 -10.21 0.27
CA CYS A 126 2.26 -9.33 1.43
C CYS A 126 0.91 -9.26 2.17
N LEU A 127 -0.20 -9.16 1.45
CA LEU A 127 -1.55 -9.16 2.03
C LEU A 127 -1.87 -10.52 2.69
N LYS A 128 -1.47 -11.63 2.08
CA LYS A 128 -1.60 -12.98 2.68
C LYS A 128 -0.78 -13.12 3.96
N ALA A 129 0.45 -12.60 3.97
CA ALA A 129 1.32 -12.64 5.15
C ALA A 129 0.85 -11.73 6.29
N THR A 130 0.21 -10.60 5.98
CA THR A 130 -0.28 -9.64 6.99
C THR A 130 -1.39 -10.23 7.85
N ASN A 131 -2.27 -11.05 7.25
CA ASN A 131 -3.29 -11.84 7.96
C ASN A 131 -4.21 -11.05 8.91
N THR A 132 -4.61 -9.83 8.52
CA THR A 132 -5.65 -9.03 9.21
C THR A 132 -6.94 -9.01 8.40
N SER A 133 -8.09 -8.74 9.03
CA SER A 133 -9.37 -8.61 8.31
C SER A 133 -9.34 -7.52 7.23
N ALA A 134 -8.66 -6.41 7.50
CA ALA A 134 -8.46 -5.33 6.53
C ALA A 134 -7.59 -5.78 5.35
N ALA A 135 -6.52 -6.55 5.59
CA ALA A 135 -5.70 -7.11 4.51
C ALA A 135 -6.47 -8.14 3.67
N GLN A 136 -7.28 -8.98 4.31
CA GLN A 136 -8.12 -9.95 3.60
C GLN A 136 -9.16 -9.24 2.71
N LEU A 137 -9.80 -8.19 3.24
CA LEU A 137 -10.73 -7.36 2.49
C LEU A 137 -10.05 -6.70 1.29
N MET A 138 -8.88 -6.08 1.48
CA MET A 138 -8.12 -5.45 0.40
C MET A 138 -7.79 -6.46 -0.70
N GLY A 139 -7.32 -7.66 -0.33
CA GLY A 139 -6.98 -8.69 -1.30
C GLY A 139 -8.19 -9.17 -2.10
N HIS A 140 -9.34 -9.40 -1.46
CA HIS A 140 -10.57 -9.75 -2.18
C HIS A 140 -11.04 -8.63 -3.11
N ILE A 141 -10.99 -7.37 -2.67
CA ILE A 141 -11.35 -6.22 -3.53
C ILE A 141 -10.44 -6.18 -4.75
N TYR A 142 -9.12 -6.25 -4.55
CA TYR A 142 -8.15 -6.07 -5.64
C TYR A 142 -8.14 -7.25 -6.63
N PHE A 143 -8.01 -8.48 -6.12
CA PHE A 143 -7.74 -9.67 -6.93
C PHE A 143 -8.99 -10.46 -7.34
N ASN A 144 -10.12 -10.30 -6.64
CA ASN A 144 -11.33 -11.06 -6.95
C ASN A 144 -12.45 -10.18 -7.52
N ILE A 145 -12.58 -8.92 -7.09
CA ILE A 145 -13.67 -8.03 -7.51
C ILE A 145 -13.23 -7.09 -8.64
N VAL A 146 -12.20 -6.28 -8.41
CA VAL A 146 -11.76 -5.26 -9.39
C VAL A 146 -10.94 -5.89 -10.51
N GLN A 147 -10.11 -6.90 -10.17
CA GLN A 147 -9.30 -7.67 -11.12
C GLN A 147 -8.50 -6.75 -12.05
N VAL A 148 -7.67 -5.88 -11.47
CA VAL A 148 -6.86 -4.90 -12.23
C VAL A 148 -5.87 -5.63 -13.14
N PRO A 149 -5.91 -5.43 -14.48
CA PRO A 149 -4.90 -5.98 -15.38
C PRO A 149 -3.51 -5.39 -15.08
N CYS A 150 -2.48 -6.21 -15.20
CA CYS A 150 -1.10 -5.85 -14.87
C CYS A 150 -0.22 -5.76 -16.13
N LEU A 151 0.88 -5.02 -16.02
CA LEU A 151 1.86 -4.86 -17.09
C LEU A 151 2.86 -6.01 -17.06
N GLN A 152 3.06 -6.67 -18.20
CA GLN A 152 3.98 -7.79 -18.36
C GLN A 152 5.00 -7.52 -19.47
N ASP A 153 6.27 -7.83 -19.19
CA ASP A 153 7.37 -7.80 -20.16
C ASP A 153 7.33 -9.05 -21.07
N LEU A 154 7.39 -8.84 -22.39
CA LEU A 154 7.65 -9.86 -23.42
C LEU A 154 8.82 -9.43 -24.32
N SER A 155 9.36 -10.36 -25.12
CA SER A 155 10.40 -10.07 -26.11
C SER A 155 9.96 -9.03 -27.17
N THR A 156 8.66 -8.94 -27.45
CA THR A 156 8.07 -8.00 -28.41
C THR A 156 7.68 -6.66 -27.78
N GLY A 157 7.87 -6.49 -26.48
CA GLY A 157 7.53 -5.28 -25.73
C GLY A 157 6.60 -5.54 -24.55
N ARG A 158 6.10 -4.45 -23.95
CA ARG A 158 5.18 -4.52 -22.80
C ARG A 158 3.73 -4.59 -23.25
N HIS A 159 2.93 -5.38 -22.57
CA HIS A 159 1.49 -5.49 -22.77
C HIS A 159 0.75 -5.60 -21.44
N PHE A 160 -0.55 -5.35 -21.46
CA PHE A 160 -1.40 -5.67 -20.31
C PHE A 160 -1.82 -7.14 -20.38
N ARG A 161 -1.73 -7.83 -19.24
CA ARG A 161 -2.24 -9.18 -19.02
C ARG A 161 -3.36 -9.11 -17.98
N GLU A 162 -4.28 -10.07 -18.05
CA GLU A 162 -5.30 -10.29 -17.01
C GLU A 162 -4.70 -10.37 -15.60
N ALA A 163 -5.52 -9.96 -14.64
CA ALA A 163 -5.16 -9.92 -13.23
C ALA A 163 -4.81 -11.30 -12.68
N ARG A 164 -4.00 -11.32 -11.61
CA ARG A 164 -3.89 -12.50 -10.75
C ARG A 164 -5.25 -12.72 -10.06
N LEU A 165 -5.70 -13.97 -10.04
CA LEU A 165 -6.97 -14.36 -9.45
C LEU A 165 -6.73 -15.25 -8.22
N GLY A 166 -7.75 -15.35 -7.36
CA GLY A 166 -7.76 -16.32 -6.27
C GLY A 166 -7.04 -15.84 -5.03
N PHE A 167 -7.39 -14.65 -4.55
CA PHE A 167 -7.08 -14.23 -3.20
C PHE A 167 -8.08 -14.86 -2.23
#